data_AF-A0A931EL06-F1
#
_entry.id   AF-A0A931EL06-F1
#
_cell.length_a   1.000
_cell.length_b   1.000
_cell.length_c   1.000
_cell.angle_alpha   90.00
_cell.angle_beta   90.00
_cell.angle_gamma   90.00
#
_symmetry.space_group_name_H-M   'P 1'
#
loop_
_entity.id
_entity.type
_entity.pdbx_description
1 polymer ?
#
loop_
_entity_poly.entity_id
_entity_poly.type
_entity_poly.pdbx_seq_one_letter_code
_entity_poly.pdbx_strand_id
1 'polypeptide(L)'
;MADLGRGRSACTTRFERFFTLGSGIEHIHSRSLPGVIIKVFLYPGVRLDAVAAAQLGDLAMADLRHMPPGTLPPLILKSGASALPVVLVTVSGNGFSQSQLHDKADYNVRNWLATVLGASVPPSFGGQYRQIMAYVNREALQGAAST
;
A
#
# COMPACT_ATOMS: atom_id res chain seq x y z
N MET A 1 -15.85 20.78 14.03
CA MET A 1 -16.39 21.51 12.85
C MET A 1 -15.89 20.82 11.59
N ALA A 2 -16.76 20.74 10.59
CA ALA A 2 -16.63 20.12 9.26
C ALA A 2 -16.91 18.60 9.17
N ASP A 3 -18.20 18.32 9.09
CA ASP A 3 -18.93 17.21 8.47
C ASP A 3 -18.12 16.22 7.58
N LEU A 4 -18.02 14.96 8.04
CA LEU A 4 -17.34 13.83 7.38
C LEU A 4 -18.29 13.04 6.45
N GLY A 5 -19.20 13.73 5.75
CA GLY A 5 -20.15 13.17 4.80
C GLY A 5 -19.57 12.79 3.42
N ARG A 6 -18.44 12.07 3.35
CA ARG A 6 -17.89 11.57 2.06
C ARG A 6 -17.12 10.26 2.21
N GLY A 7 -17.83 9.16 2.49
CA GLY A 7 -17.27 7.85 2.85
C GLY A 7 -16.45 7.09 1.79
N ARG A 8 -16.06 7.71 0.67
CA ARG A 8 -15.29 7.05 -0.40
C ARG A 8 -14.35 8.06 -1.08
N SER A 9 -13.06 7.75 -1.12
CA SER A 9 -12.07 8.64 -1.76
C SER A 9 -12.16 8.59 -3.28
N ALA A 10 -11.72 9.66 -3.97
CA ALA A 10 -11.68 9.70 -5.43
C ALA A 10 -10.84 8.55 -6.02
N CYS A 11 -9.72 8.20 -5.37
CA CYS A 11 -8.87 7.07 -5.76
C CYS A 11 -9.62 5.74 -5.65
N THR A 12 -10.44 5.56 -4.61
CA THR A 12 -11.21 4.33 -4.38
C THR A 12 -12.19 4.07 -5.51
N THR A 13 -13.04 5.05 -5.82
CA THR A 13 -14.04 4.94 -6.90
C THR A 13 -13.39 4.71 -8.25
N ARG A 14 -12.23 5.33 -8.48
CA ARG A 14 -11.50 5.27 -9.74
C ARG A 14 -10.90 3.89 -9.99
N PHE A 15 -10.14 3.36 -9.03
CA PHE A 15 -9.57 2.01 -9.14
C PHE A 15 -10.64 0.93 -9.23
N GLU A 16 -11.73 1.03 -8.46
CA GLU A 16 -12.80 0.04 -8.55
C GLU A 16 -13.45 -0.02 -9.93
N ARG A 17 -13.68 1.14 -10.56
CA ARG A 17 -14.18 1.20 -11.93
C ARG A 17 -13.18 0.67 -12.94
N PHE A 18 -11.89 0.85 -12.70
CA PHE A 18 -10.85 0.39 -13.63
C PHE A 18 -10.62 -1.12 -13.53
N PHE A 19 -10.74 -1.69 -12.33
CA PHE A 19 -10.58 -3.13 -12.11
C PHE A 19 -11.68 -3.98 -12.72
N THR A 20 -12.84 -3.43 -13.08
CA THR A 20 -13.87 -4.20 -13.80
C THR A 20 -13.44 -4.66 -15.19
N LEU A 21 -12.33 -4.13 -15.73
CA LEU A 21 -11.68 -4.62 -16.95
C LEU A 21 -10.94 -5.95 -16.73
N GLY A 22 -10.75 -6.36 -15.47
CA GLY A 22 -10.17 -7.64 -15.10
C GLY A 22 -11.12 -8.81 -15.39
N SER A 23 -10.56 -9.94 -15.80
CA SER A 23 -11.34 -11.16 -16.04
C SER A 23 -11.49 -11.98 -14.76
N GLY A 24 -12.60 -12.70 -14.63
CA GLY A 24 -12.81 -13.64 -13.51
C GLY A 24 -13.12 -13.00 -12.16
N ILE A 25 -13.48 -11.71 -12.12
CA ILE A 25 -13.89 -11.00 -10.91
C ILE A 25 -15.31 -11.37 -10.53
N GLU A 26 -15.49 -11.83 -9.29
CA GLU A 26 -16.79 -12.09 -8.69
C GLU A 26 -17.37 -10.81 -8.09
N HIS A 27 -16.64 -10.17 -7.19
CA HIS A 27 -17.05 -8.91 -6.56
C HIS A 27 -15.84 -8.13 -6.04
N ILE A 28 -16.05 -6.84 -5.74
CA ILE A 28 -15.02 -5.94 -5.21
C ILE A 28 -15.54 -5.29 -3.94
N HIS A 29 -14.71 -5.26 -2.90
CA HIS A 29 -14.97 -4.54 -1.65
C HIS A 29 -13.83 -3.58 -1.37
N SER A 30 -14.14 -2.31 -1.18
CA SER A 30 -13.16 -1.29 -0.85
C SER A 30 -13.42 -0.62 0.49
N ARG A 31 -12.35 -0.09 1.09
CA ARG A 31 -12.43 0.79 2.24
C ARG A 31 -11.46 1.95 2.06
N SER A 32 -11.97 3.17 2.27
CA SER A 32 -11.17 4.38 2.35
C SER A 32 -10.79 4.63 3.80
N LEU A 33 -9.49 4.58 4.10
CA LEU A 33 -8.87 4.90 5.40
C LEU A 33 -7.83 6.01 5.12
N PRO A 34 -6.86 6.33 5.99
CA PRO A 34 -5.63 6.98 5.54
C PRO A 34 -4.94 6.06 4.52
N GLY A 35 -5.31 6.20 3.25
CA GLY A 35 -5.02 5.25 2.17
C GLY A 35 -6.28 4.57 1.60
N VAL A 36 -6.07 3.65 0.66
CA VAL A 36 -7.16 2.94 -0.02
C VAL A 36 -6.85 1.45 -0.01
N ILE A 37 -7.79 0.64 0.48
CA ILE A 37 -7.72 -0.81 0.42
C ILE A 37 -8.83 -1.28 -0.51
N ILE A 38 -8.47 -2.04 -1.55
CA ILE A 38 -9.40 -2.66 -2.48
C ILE A 38 -9.15 -4.16 -2.47
N LYS A 39 -10.18 -4.93 -2.12
CA LYS A 39 -10.18 -6.38 -2.15
C LYS A 39 -10.98 -6.82 -3.36
N VAL A 40 -10.31 -7.52 -4.28
CA VAL A 40 -10.93 -8.11 -5.47
C VAL A 40 -11.10 -9.60 -5.21
N PHE A 41 -12.34 -10.07 -5.29
CA PHE A 41 -12.71 -11.47 -5.15
C PHE A 41 -12.88 -12.07 -6.54
N LEU A 42 -12.36 -13.28 -6.73
CA LEU A 42 -12.36 -13.97 -8.01
C LEU A 42 -13.26 -15.20 -7.92
N TYR A 43 -13.90 -15.57 -9.03
CA TYR A 43 -14.69 -16.80 -9.09
C TYR A 43 -13.83 -18.04 -8.79
N PRO A 44 -14.42 -19.10 -8.18
CA PRO A 44 -13.73 -20.36 -7.99
C PRO A 44 -13.17 -20.90 -9.31
N GLY A 45 -11.93 -21.41 -9.27
CA GLY A 45 -11.24 -21.93 -10.46
C GLY A 45 -10.39 -20.89 -11.21
N VAL A 46 -10.56 -19.59 -10.94
CA VAL A 46 -9.61 -18.57 -11.41
C VAL A 46 -8.29 -18.75 -10.69
N ARG A 47 -7.20 -18.93 -11.44
CA ARG A 47 -5.87 -19.05 -10.86
C ARG A 47 -5.46 -17.69 -10.26
N LEU A 48 -5.43 -17.65 -8.93
CA LEU A 48 -4.96 -16.52 -8.10
C LEU A 48 -3.47 -16.18 -8.28
N ASP A 49 -2.77 -16.97 -9.08
CA ASP A 49 -1.34 -16.83 -9.32
C ASP A 49 -1.03 -15.67 -10.26
N ALA A 50 0.09 -15.76 -10.99
CA ALA A 50 0.63 -14.65 -11.77
C ALA A 50 -0.39 -14.00 -12.71
N VAL A 51 -1.37 -14.72 -13.25
CA VAL A 51 -2.26 -14.17 -14.29
C VAL A 51 -3.22 -13.13 -13.72
N ALA A 52 -4.00 -13.48 -12.70
CA ALA A 52 -4.98 -12.54 -12.13
C ALA A 52 -4.28 -11.39 -11.38
N ALA A 53 -3.21 -11.68 -10.64
CA ALA A 53 -2.45 -10.66 -9.92
C ALA A 53 -1.68 -9.72 -10.86
N ALA A 54 -1.08 -10.23 -11.95
CA ALA A 54 -0.43 -9.40 -12.95
C ALA A 54 -1.45 -8.55 -13.70
N GLN A 55 -2.58 -9.12 -14.13
CA GLN A 55 -3.64 -8.36 -14.81
C GLN A 55 -4.14 -7.19 -13.95
N LEU A 56 -4.45 -7.45 -12.66
CA LEU A 56 -4.85 -6.38 -11.73
C LEU A 56 -3.72 -5.36 -11.51
N GLY A 57 -2.46 -5.81 -11.50
CA GLY A 57 -1.31 -4.92 -11.40
C GLY A 57 -1.11 -4.02 -12.59
N ASP A 58 -1.23 -4.56 -13.80
CA ASP A 58 -1.13 -3.80 -15.04
C ASP A 58 -2.26 -2.75 -15.11
N LEU A 59 -3.48 -3.14 -14.75
CA LEU A 59 -4.60 -2.21 -14.64
C LEU A 59 -4.33 -1.12 -13.60
N ALA A 60 -3.80 -1.49 -12.43
CA ALA A 60 -3.51 -0.55 -11.38
C ALA A 60 -2.42 0.46 -11.79
N MET A 61 -1.36 -0.02 -12.43
CA MET A 61 -0.28 0.82 -12.94
C MET A 61 -0.75 1.73 -14.08
N ALA A 62 -1.58 1.23 -14.99
CA ALA A 62 -2.12 2.00 -16.10
C ALA A 62 -3.00 3.17 -15.64
N ASP A 63 -3.70 3.04 -14.51
CA ASP A 63 -4.58 4.08 -14.00
C ASP A 63 -3.88 5.12 -13.11
N LEU A 64 -2.62 4.88 -12.69
CA LEU A 64 -1.85 5.83 -11.87
C LEU A 64 -1.74 7.22 -12.50
N ARG A 65 -1.66 7.31 -13.82
CA ARG A 65 -1.57 8.59 -14.55
C ARG A 65 -2.80 9.49 -14.36
N HIS A 66 -3.92 8.92 -13.91
CA HIS A 66 -5.16 9.64 -13.67
C HIS A 66 -5.41 9.89 -12.17
N MET A 67 -4.47 9.50 -11.32
CA MET A 67 -4.54 9.73 -9.88
C MET A 67 -3.97 11.11 -9.52
N PRO A 68 -4.34 11.66 -8.34
CA PRO A 68 -3.73 12.88 -7.84
C PRO A 68 -2.20 12.76 -7.78
N PRO A 69 -1.45 13.85 -8.04
CA PRO A 69 0.00 13.87 -7.90
C PRO A 69 0.45 13.36 -6.52
N GLY A 70 1.53 12.56 -6.51
CA GLY A 70 2.05 11.94 -5.29
C GLY A 70 1.40 10.61 -4.90
N THR A 71 0.46 10.09 -5.69
CA THR A 71 -0.07 8.72 -5.50
C THR A 71 1.01 7.69 -5.82
N LEU A 72 1.40 6.90 -4.83
CA LEU A 72 2.35 5.79 -5.01
C LEU A 72 1.67 4.60 -5.72
N PRO A 73 2.43 3.81 -6.49
CA PRO A 73 1.96 2.54 -7.02
C PRO A 73 1.35 1.65 -5.92
N PRO A 74 0.19 1.02 -6.17
CA PRO A 74 -0.44 0.17 -5.17
C PRO A 74 0.36 -1.13 -4.99
N LEU A 75 0.40 -1.60 -3.74
CA LEU A 75 0.96 -2.91 -3.40
C LEU A 75 -0.10 -3.99 -3.62
N ILE A 76 0.22 -4.98 -4.46
CA ILE A 76 -0.68 -6.10 -4.76
C ILE A 76 -0.32 -7.27 -3.85
N LEU A 77 -1.23 -7.64 -2.96
CA LEU A 77 -1.08 -8.75 -2.04
C LEU A 77 -2.01 -9.89 -2.44
N LYS A 78 -1.44 -11.07 -2.70
CA LYS A 78 -2.20 -12.28 -2.99
C LYS A 78 -2.74 -12.83 -1.67
N SER A 79 -4.05 -13.00 -1.61
CA SER A 79 -4.73 -13.66 -0.50
C SER A 79 -5.65 -14.73 -1.05
N GLY A 80 -5.43 -15.97 -0.65
CA GLY A 80 -6.17 -17.15 -1.10
C GLY A 80 -6.09 -18.25 -0.05
N ALA A 81 -6.80 -19.36 -0.28
CA ALA A 81 -6.84 -20.47 0.68
C ALA A 81 -5.45 -21.07 1.00
N SER A 82 -4.49 -20.95 0.08
CA SER A 82 -3.10 -21.39 0.25
C SER A 82 -2.15 -20.31 0.80
N ALA A 83 -2.61 -19.06 0.97
CA ALA A 83 -1.81 -17.93 1.42
C ALA A 83 -2.27 -17.40 2.80
N LEU A 84 -2.72 -18.31 3.67
CA LEU A 84 -3.07 -17.95 5.05
C LEU A 84 -1.81 -17.55 5.82
N PRO A 85 -1.85 -16.50 6.66
CA PRO A 85 -0.71 -16.14 7.48
C PRO A 85 -0.31 -17.29 8.41
N VAL A 86 0.92 -17.78 8.25
CA VAL A 86 1.44 -18.91 9.05
C VAL A 86 2.08 -18.43 10.36
N VAL A 87 2.74 -17.26 10.33
CA VAL A 87 3.47 -16.70 11.48
C VAL A 87 3.24 -15.19 11.57
N LEU A 88 3.02 -14.70 12.79
CA LEU A 88 3.07 -13.27 13.13
C LEU A 88 4.40 -12.99 13.84
N VAL A 89 5.23 -12.14 13.23
CA VAL A 89 6.53 -11.75 13.80
C VAL A 89 6.38 -10.39 14.48
N THR A 90 6.59 -10.36 15.81
CA THR A 90 6.59 -9.12 16.59
C THR A 90 8.01 -8.70 16.92
N VAL A 91 8.35 -7.44 16.64
CA VAL A 91 9.68 -6.88 16.90
C VAL A 91 9.61 -5.95 18.12
N SER A 92 10.50 -6.15 19.08
CA SER A 92 10.66 -5.31 20.27
C SER A 92 12.14 -5.17 20.62
N GLY A 93 12.53 -4.11 21.34
CA GLY A 93 13.91 -3.94 21.76
C GLY A 93 14.07 -2.78 22.74
N ASN A 94 14.87 -2.99 23.79
CA ASN A 94 15.15 -1.96 24.79
C ASN A 94 16.11 -0.90 24.23
N GLY A 95 15.87 0.37 24.52
CA GLY A 95 16.69 1.49 24.04
C GLY A 95 16.52 1.85 22.56
N PHE A 96 15.59 1.21 21.83
CA PHE A 96 15.25 1.60 20.46
C PHE A 96 14.01 2.48 20.42
N SER A 97 14.05 3.54 19.60
CA SER A 97 12.86 4.32 19.27
C SER A 97 11.93 3.55 18.33
N GLN A 98 10.65 3.97 18.26
CA GLN A 98 9.68 3.34 17.34
C GLN A 98 10.14 3.38 15.88
N SER A 99 10.80 4.46 15.45
CA SER A 99 11.34 4.55 14.09
C SER A 99 12.52 3.61 13.87
N GLN A 100 13.40 3.43 14.86
CA GLN A 100 14.50 2.47 14.74
C GLN A 100 13.99 1.03 14.71
N LEU A 101 12.96 0.70 15.49
CA LEU A 101 12.33 -0.61 15.45
C LEU A 101 11.64 -0.87 14.10
N HIS A 102 10.94 0.13 13.56
CA HIS A 102 10.31 0.04 12.24
C HIS A 102 11.35 -0.17 11.13
N ASP A 103 12.41 0.65 11.08
CA ASP A 103 13.49 0.50 10.10
C ASP A 103 14.13 -0.90 10.17
N LYS A 104 14.40 -1.40 11.37
CA LYS A 104 14.97 -2.75 11.56
C LYS A 104 14.01 -3.85 11.12
N ALA A 105 12.72 -3.70 11.38
CA ALA A 105 11.71 -4.66 10.92
C ALA A 105 11.67 -4.72 9.38
N ASP A 106 11.63 -3.57 8.72
CA ASP A 106 11.48 -3.48 7.27
C ASP A 106 12.76 -3.78 6.48
N TYR A 107 13.93 -3.35 6.96
CA TYR A 107 15.18 -3.47 6.20
C TYR A 107 16.08 -4.61 6.67
N ASN A 108 15.89 -5.16 7.87
CA ASN A 108 16.66 -6.31 8.35
C ASN A 108 15.78 -7.56 8.42
N VAL A 109 14.80 -7.58 9.33
CA VAL A 109 14.00 -8.78 9.64
C VAL A 109 13.25 -9.28 8.41
N ARG A 110 12.55 -8.39 7.70
CA ARG A 110 11.83 -8.75 6.47
C ARG A 110 12.76 -9.32 5.40
N ASN A 111 13.94 -8.72 5.21
CA ASN A 111 14.92 -9.19 4.23
C ASN A 111 15.48 -10.58 4.58
N TRP A 112 15.71 -10.86 5.87
CA TRP A 112 16.10 -12.20 6.31
C TRP A 112 15.02 -13.23 6.03
N LEU A 113 13.77 -12.92 6.38
CA LEU A 113 12.63 -13.83 6.17
C LEU A 113 12.31 -14.05 4.69
N ALA A 114 12.55 -13.04 3.83
CA ALA A 114 12.34 -13.16 2.38
C ALA A 114 13.23 -14.22 1.71
N THR A 115 14.32 -14.65 2.36
CA THR A 115 15.20 -15.71 1.85
C THR A 115 14.66 -17.12 2.10
N VAL A 116 13.63 -17.27 2.93
CA VAL A 116 13.02 -18.56 3.23
C VAL A 116 12.19 -19.02 2.04
N LEU A 117 12.43 -20.25 1.56
CA LEU A 117 11.71 -20.80 0.41
C LEU A 117 10.19 -20.82 0.67
N GLY A 118 9.44 -20.22 -0.24
CA GLY A 118 7.98 -20.13 -0.15
C GLY A 118 7.47 -19.03 0.79
N ALA A 119 8.36 -18.29 1.47
CA ALA A 119 7.94 -17.15 2.28
C ALA A 119 7.58 -15.96 1.39
N SER A 120 6.47 -15.32 1.71
CA SER A 120 6.09 -14.01 1.19
C SER A 120 5.88 -13.10 2.38
N VAL A 121 6.71 -12.06 2.49
CA VAL A 121 6.75 -11.19 3.67
C VAL A 121 6.32 -9.77 3.25
N PRO A 122 5.08 -9.36 3.59
CA PRO A 122 4.62 -8.00 3.31
C PRO A 122 5.43 -6.98 4.13
N PRO A 123 5.33 -5.68 3.80
CA PRO A 123 5.88 -4.62 4.64
C PRO A 123 5.41 -4.75 6.09
N SER A 124 6.26 -4.37 7.04
CA SER A 124 5.91 -4.40 8.45
C SER A 124 4.79 -3.40 8.76
N PHE A 125 3.97 -3.73 9.75
CA PHE A 125 2.88 -2.89 10.19
C PHE A 125 3.19 -2.24 11.54
N GLY A 126 2.92 -0.94 11.66
CA GLY A 126 3.13 -0.17 12.89
C GLY A 126 4.52 0.45 12.99
N GLY A 127 4.80 1.12 14.11
CA GLY A 127 5.97 1.98 14.26
C GLY A 127 5.82 3.34 13.58
N GLN A 128 6.87 4.15 13.62
CA GLN A 128 6.87 5.49 13.04
C GLN A 128 7.83 5.56 11.86
N TYR A 129 7.31 5.88 10.67
CA TYR A 129 8.14 6.19 9.52
C TYR A 129 9.05 7.38 9.82
N ARG A 130 10.30 7.31 9.38
CA ARG A 130 11.21 8.44 9.45
C ARG A 130 10.77 9.50 8.47
N GLN A 131 10.42 10.67 8.99
CA GLN A 131 10.05 11.83 8.19
C GLN A 131 10.89 13.02 8.61
N ILE A 132 11.42 13.75 7.63
CA ILE A 132 12.06 15.04 7.83
C ILE A 132 11.05 16.10 7.40
N MET A 133 10.56 16.88 8.36
CA MET A 133 9.68 18.01 8.07
C MET A 133 10.52 19.27 7.90
N ALA A 134 10.63 19.75 6.67
CA ALA A 134 11.26 21.02 6.39
C ALA A 134 10.20 22.13 6.41
N TYR A 135 10.33 23.05 7.35
CA TYR A 135 9.53 24.28 7.36
C TYR A 135 10.25 25.35 6.56
N VAL A 136 9.62 25.82 5.49
CA VAL A 136 10.22 26.82 4.60
C VAL A 136 9.65 28.20 4.93
N ASN A 137 10.53 29.19 5.11
CA ASN A 137 10.12 30.59 5.21
C ASN A 137 9.90 31.15 3.80
N ARG A 138 8.64 31.46 3.48
CA ARG A 138 8.23 31.96 2.16
C ARG A 138 8.89 33.30 1.79
N GLU A 139 9.03 34.22 2.73
CA GLU A 139 9.58 35.56 2.48
C GLU A 139 11.07 35.48 2.14
N ALA A 140 11.82 34.71 2.93
CA ALA A 140 13.24 34.45 2.67
C ALA A 140 13.46 33.72 1.34
N LEU A 141 12.56 32.79 0.97
CA LEU A 141 12.63 32.06 -0.30
C LEU A 141 12.35 32.97 -1.51
N GLN A 142 11.42 33.92 -1.39
CA GLN A 142 11.09 34.87 -2.45
C GLN A 142 12.22 35.89 -2.68
N GLY A 143 12.84 36.40 -1.62
CA GLY A 143 13.98 37.32 -1.73
C GLY A 143 15.24 36.68 -2.33
N ALA A 144 15.45 35.38 -2.12
CA ALA A 144 16.55 34.63 -2.72
C ALA A 144 16.36 34.34 -4.22
N ALA A 145 15.12 34.37 -4.73
CA ALA A 145 14.80 34.12 -6.14
C ALA A 145 14.86 35.39 -7.01
N SER A 146 14.98 36.57 -6.40
CA SER A 146 15.00 37.88 -7.07
C SER A 146 16.40 38.48 -7.24
N THR A 147 17.46 37.69 -7.09
CA THR A 147 18.86 38.06 -7.36
C THR A 147 19.40 37.15 -8.45
#